data_AF-A0A1I2PRL2-F1
#
_entry.id   AF-A0A1I2PRL2-F1
#
_cell.length_a   1.000
_cell.length_b   1.000
_cell.length_c   1.000
_cell.angle_alpha   90.00
_cell.angle_beta   90.00
_cell.angle_gamma   90.00
#
_symmetry.space_group_name_H-M   'P 1'
#
loop_
_entity.id
_entity.type
_entity.pdbx_description
1 polymer ?
#
loop_
_entity_poly.entity_id
_entity_poly.type
_entity_poly.pdbx_seq_one_letter_code
_entity_poly.pdbx_strand_id
1 'polypeptide(L)'
;MNKLLLFLCTAGLMSAAQAQVQAPQPSPFTKVEQKVGLTDVTLEYSRPGMRDREIFGDLVPYGEVWRTGANENTKITFSDDVTVQGKELKAGTYAIYTIPKEKE
;
A
#
# COMPACT_ATOMS: atom_id res chain seq x y z
N MET A 1 -23.95 37.22 33.78
CA MET A 1 -24.35 36.47 32.57
C MET A 1 -23.35 36.60 31.42
N ASN A 2 -22.77 37.78 31.18
CA ASN A 2 -21.90 38.04 30.01
C ASN A 2 -20.55 37.31 30.02
N LYS A 3 -19.95 37.05 31.20
CA LYS A 3 -18.64 36.37 31.29
C LYS A 3 -18.72 34.87 31.05
N LEU A 4 -19.84 34.23 31.41
CA LEU A 4 -20.05 32.80 31.22
C LEU A 4 -20.31 32.47 29.74
N LEU A 5 -21.07 33.35 29.04
CA LEU A 5 -21.29 33.24 27.60
C LEU A 5 -19.98 33.41 26.81
N LEU A 6 -19.11 34.33 27.26
CA LEU A 6 -17.80 34.56 26.65
C LEU A 6 -16.89 33.33 26.80
N PHE A 7 -16.90 32.70 27.98
CA PHE A 7 -16.10 31.51 28.28
C PHE A 7 -16.54 30.28 27.47
N LEU A 8 -17.86 30.12 27.26
CA LEU A 8 -18.40 29.06 26.42
C LEU A 8 -18.02 29.25 24.94
N CYS A 9 -18.07 30.49 24.43
CA CYS A 9 -17.65 30.81 23.07
C CYS A 9 -16.16 30.54 22.84
N THR A 10 -15.29 30.88 23.78
CA THR A 10 -13.84 30.64 23.64
C THR A 10 -13.48 29.16 23.70
N ALA A 11 -14.19 28.36 24.52
CA ALA A 11 -13.99 26.91 24.56
C ALA A 11 -14.45 26.22 23.25
N GLY A 12 -15.55 26.69 22.65
CA GLY A 12 -16.05 26.18 21.36
C GLY A 12 -15.10 26.43 20.19
N LEU A 13 -14.37 27.56 20.20
CA LEU A 13 -13.39 27.91 19.16
C LEU A 13 -12.13 27.03 19.18
N MET A 14 -11.73 26.50 20.35
CA MET A 14 -10.55 25.64 20.46
C MET A 14 -10.77 24.23 19.89
N SER A 15 -12.02 23.76 19.82
CA SER A 15 -12.36 22.44 19.29
C SER A 15 -12.37 22.35 17.76
N ALA A 16 -12.27 23.49 17.06
CA ALA A 16 -12.32 23.55 15.59
C ALA A 16 -10.95 23.56 14.89
N ALA A 17 -9.85 23.63 15.64
CA ALA A 17 -8.49 23.71 15.08
C ALA A 17 -7.75 22.37 15.17
N GLN A 18 -8.20 21.37 14.42
CA GLN A 18 -7.43 20.15 14.16
C GLN A 18 -6.90 20.23 12.72
N ALA A 19 -5.75 20.89 12.54
CA ALA A 19 -5.01 20.89 11.29
C ALA A 19 -3.82 19.93 11.42
N GLN A 20 -4.09 18.64 11.64
CA GLN A 20 -3.02 17.65 11.63
C GLN A 20 -2.52 17.47 10.19
N VAL A 21 -1.24 17.72 9.97
CA VAL A 21 -0.59 17.46 8.69
C VAL A 21 -0.62 15.95 8.44
N GLN A 22 -1.28 15.52 7.37
CA GLN A 22 -1.21 14.13 6.93
C GLN A 22 0.17 13.90 6.30
N ALA A 23 1.02 13.16 7.00
CA ALA A 23 2.30 12.75 6.45
C ALA A 23 2.08 11.71 5.33
N PRO A 24 2.79 11.82 4.19
CA PRO A 24 2.72 10.80 3.16
C PRO A 24 3.31 9.47 3.67
N GLN A 25 2.86 8.37 3.08
CA GLN A 25 3.42 7.05 3.38
C GLN A 25 4.93 7.01 3.09
N PRO A 26 5.73 6.30 3.90
CA PRO A 26 7.18 6.22 3.74
C PRO A 26 7.66 5.75 2.37
N SER A 27 6.97 4.76 1.81
CA SER A 27 7.28 4.17 0.52
C SER A 27 6.29 4.67 -0.54
N PRO A 28 6.75 5.23 -1.68
CA PRO A 28 5.86 5.73 -2.72
C PRO A 28 4.98 4.64 -3.31
N PHE A 29 3.69 4.96 -3.47
CA PHE A 29 2.72 4.11 -4.16
C PHE A 29 2.82 4.26 -5.68
N THR A 30 2.58 3.19 -6.41
CA THR A 30 2.50 3.17 -7.87
C THR A 30 1.36 2.27 -8.32
N LYS A 31 0.57 2.76 -9.28
CA LYS A 31 -0.45 2.01 -10.00
C LYS A 31 -0.09 2.01 -11.49
N VAL A 32 -0.07 0.84 -12.09
CA VAL A 32 0.12 0.65 -13.53
C VAL A 32 -1.11 -0.05 -14.07
N GLU A 33 -1.69 0.49 -15.14
CA GLU A 33 -2.86 -0.07 -15.79
C GLU A 33 -2.55 -0.28 -17.26
N GLN A 34 -2.86 -1.48 -17.75
CA GLN A 34 -2.63 -1.83 -19.14
C GLN A 34 -3.73 -2.76 -19.63
N LYS A 35 -4.26 -2.47 -20.82
CA LYS A 35 -5.14 -3.39 -21.54
C LYS A 35 -4.32 -4.36 -22.38
N VAL A 36 -4.57 -5.66 -22.21
CA VAL A 36 -3.97 -6.75 -23.00
C VAL A 36 -5.09 -7.48 -23.73
N GLY A 37 -5.19 -7.25 -25.05
CA GLY A 37 -6.36 -7.68 -25.81
C GLY A 37 -7.60 -6.92 -25.35
N LEU A 38 -8.54 -7.63 -24.71
CA LEU A 38 -9.74 -7.03 -24.10
C LEU A 38 -9.63 -6.87 -22.58
N THR A 39 -8.68 -7.56 -21.95
CA THR A 39 -8.54 -7.64 -20.50
C THR A 39 -7.75 -6.47 -19.94
N ASP A 40 -8.29 -5.80 -18.95
CA ASP A 40 -7.60 -4.80 -18.15
C ASP A 40 -6.79 -5.48 -17.04
N VAL A 41 -5.50 -5.15 -16.99
CA VAL A 41 -4.55 -5.62 -15.99
C VAL A 41 -4.07 -4.43 -15.19
N THR A 42 -4.31 -4.46 -13.89
CA THR A 42 -3.90 -3.40 -12.95
C THR A 42 -2.88 -3.96 -11.97
N LEU A 43 -1.72 -3.31 -11.87
CA LEU A 43 -0.70 -3.61 -10.87
C LEU A 43 -0.59 -2.46 -9.88
N GLU A 44 -0.77 -2.75 -8.60
CA GLU A 44 -0.64 -1.80 -7.48
C GLU A 44 0.49 -2.26 -6.56
N TYR A 45 1.47 -1.40 -6.32
CA TYR A 45 2.61 -1.72 -5.45
C TYR A 45 3.20 -0.44 -4.84
N SER A 46 3.88 -0.58 -3.71
CA SER A 46 4.76 0.49 -3.21
C SER A 46 6.22 0.07 -3.30
N ARG A 47 7.08 1.00 -3.71
CA ARG A 47 8.52 0.77 -3.85
C ARG A 47 9.22 0.95 -2.50
N PRO A 48 9.87 -0.08 -1.92
CA PRO A 48 10.52 0.04 -0.62
C PRO A 48 11.67 1.06 -0.69
N GLY A 49 11.56 2.13 0.09
CA GLY A 49 12.71 2.98 0.38
C GLY A 49 13.64 2.25 1.36
N MET A 50 14.86 1.91 0.91
CA MET A 50 15.83 1.19 1.76
C MET A 50 16.22 2.02 2.98
N ARG A 51 16.44 3.34 2.80
CA ARG A 51 16.75 4.31 3.87
C ARG A 51 17.87 3.81 4.78
N ASP A 52 18.97 3.39 4.16
CA ASP A 52 20.17 2.84 4.82
C ASP A 52 19.94 1.53 5.60
N ARG A 53 18.78 0.88 5.45
CA ARG A 53 18.51 -0.45 6.00
C ARG A 53 18.88 -1.54 5.01
N GLU A 54 19.42 -2.62 5.55
CA GLU A 54 19.49 -3.89 4.84
C GLU A 54 18.07 -4.45 4.73
N ILE A 55 17.59 -4.65 3.50
CA ILE A 55 16.22 -5.13 3.27
C ILE A 55 16.18 -6.65 3.28
N PHE A 56 16.94 -7.28 2.40
CA PHE A 56 16.99 -8.74 2.32
C PHE A 56 18.09 -9.28 3.23
N GLY A 57 17.76 -10.28 4.05
CA GLY A 57 18.66 -10.81 5.08
C GLY A 57 18.46 -10.20 6.48
N ASP A 58 17.77 -9.06 6.58
CA ASP A 58 17.37 -8.44 7.85
C ASP A 58 15.84 -8.24 7.90
N LEU A 59 15.32 -7.15 7.32
CA LEU A 59 13.88 -6.85 7.36
C LEU A 59 13.01 -7.90 6.65
N VAL A 60 13.54 -8.48 5.58
CA VAL A 60 12.95 -9.55 4.79
C VAL A 60 13.89 -10.76 4.87
N PRO A 61 13.59 -11.74 5.72
CA PRO A 61 14.42 -12.94 5.88
C PRO A 61 14.47 -13.77 4.60
N TYR A 62 15.63 -14.32 4.30
CA TYR A 62 15.76 -15.31 3.23
C TYR A 62 15.12 -16.64 3.62
N GLY A 63 14.55 -17.34 2.63
CA GLY A 63 13.90 -18.64 2.83
C GLY A 63 12.50 -18.56 3.45
N GLU A 64 12.03 -17.38 3.84
CA GLU A 64 10.71 -17.17 4.42
C GLU A 64 9.73 -16.52 3.43
N VAL A 65 8.43 -16.76 3.64
CA VAL A 65 7.39 -16.13 2.83
C VAL A 65 7.33 -14.64 3.13
N TRP A 66 7.63 -13.84 2.11
CA TRP A 66 7.48 -12.41 2.13
C TRP A 66 6.19 -11.98 1.43
N ARG A 67 5.42 -11.17 2.14
CA ARG A 67 4.28 -10.40 1.66
C ARG A 67 4.79 -9.26 0.74
N THR A 68 5.20 -9.62 -0.47
CA THR A 68 5.93 -8.74 -1.42
C THR A 68 5.34 -7.35 -1.52
N GLY A 69 6.17 -6.33 -1.27
CA GLY A 69 5.81 -4.92 -1.36
C GLY A 69 6.10 -4.13 -0.07
N ALA A 70 5.99 -2.81 -0.16
CA ALA A 70 6.05 -1.91 0.99
C ALA A 70 4.68 -1.31 1.30
N ASN A 71 4.43 -0.95 2.57
CA ASN A 71 3.15 -0.50 3.13
C ASN A 71 2.02 -1.55 3.03
N GLU A 72 1.71 -2.03 1.83
CA GLU A 72 0.69 -3.03 1.48
C GLU A 72 1.26 -4.11 0.53
N ASN A 73 0.45 -5.13 0.20
CA ASN A 73 0.85 -6.18 -0.74
C ASN A 73 0.91 -5.58 -2.13
N THR A 74 1.85 -6.06 -2.92
CA THR A 74 1.75 -5.93 -4.36
C THR A 74 0.53 -6.73 -4.80
N LYS A 75 -0.42 -6.04 -5.44
CA LYS A 75 -1.68 -6.60 -5.93
C LYS A 75 -1.68 -6.55 -7.45
N ILE A 76 -2.15 -7.62 -8.07
CA ILE A 76 -2.47 -7.66 -9.49
C ILE A 76 -3.95 -7.98 -9.65
N THR A 77 -4.64 -7.20 -10.47
CA THR A 77 -6.06 -7.36 -10.74
C THR A 77 -6.27 -7.61 -12.23
N PHE A 78 -7.10 -8.60 -12.54
CA PHE A 78 -7.51 -8.95 -13.89
C PHE A 78 -9.02 -8.73 -14.04
N SER A 79 -9.45 -8.06 -15.11
CA SER A 79 -10.87 -7.87 -15.41
C SER A 79 -11.58 -9.13 -15.89
N ASP A 80 -10.83 -10.10 -16.42
CA ASP A 80 -11.32 -11.35 -16.98
C ASP A 80 -10.53 -12.54 -16.43
N ASP A 81 -11.02 -13.74 -16.70
CA ASP A 81 -10.28 -14.97 -16.45
C ASP A 81 -8.99 -15.00 -17.29
N VAL A 82 -7.87 -15.36 -16.68
CA VAL A 82 -6.54 -15.38 -17.31
C VAL A 82 -5.82 -16.70 -17.06
N THR A 83 -4.80 -16.98 -17.86
CA THR A 83 -3.88 -18.10 -17.61
C THR A 83 -2.51 -17.56 -17.21
N VAL A 84 -2.02 -17.97 -16.03
CA VAL A 84 -0.68 -17.61 -15.53
C VAL A 84 0.11 -18.90 -15.32
N GLN A 85 1.23 -19.05 -16.04
CA GLN A 85 2.07 -20.26 -16.01
C GLN A 85 1.26 -21.56 -16.24
N GLY A 86 0.31 -21.53 -17.19
CA GLY A 86 -0.54 -22.68 -17.52
C GLY A 86 -1.65 -22.97 -16.52
N LYS A 87 -1.83 -22.15 -15.47
CA LYS A 87 -2.94 -22.26 -14.52
C LYS A 87 -3.99 -21.20 -14.79
N GLU A 88 -5.25 -21.62 -14.86
CA GLU A 88 -6.38 -20.70 -14.94
C GLU A 88 -6.58 -19.97 -13.62
N LEU A 89 -6.78 -18.66 -13.71
CA LEU A 89 -7.16 -17.78 -12.63
C LEU A 89 -8.43 -17.06 -13.03
N LYS A 90 -9.39 -16.98 -12.10
CA LYS A 90 -10.61 -16.22 -12.33
C LYS A 90 -10.35 -14.72 -12.30
N ALA A 91 -11.20 -13.94 -12.97
CA ALA A 91 -11.21 -12.50 -12.82
C ALA A 91 -11.21 -12.10 -11.34
N GLY A 92 -10.39 -11.11 -10.97
CA GLY A 92 -10.24 -10.70 -9.58
C GLY A 92 -8.86 -10.17 -9.22
N THR A 93 -8.70 -9.86 -7.94
CA THR A 93 -7.47 -9.31 -7.36
C THR A 93 -6.70 -10.39 -6.62
N TYR A 94 -5.41 -10.49 -6.92
CA TYR A 94 -4.48 -11.45 -6.33
C TYR A 94 -3.31 -10.70 -5.67
N ALA A 95 -2.83 -11.24 -4.55
CA ALA A 95 -1.66 -10.72 -3.86
C ALA A 95 -0.40 -11.51 -4.23
N ILE A 96 0.72 -10.81 -4.41
CA ILE A 96 2.00 -11.44 -4.74
C ILE A 96 2.77 -11.77 -3.44
N TYR A 97 3.13 -13.03 -3.30
CA TYR A 97 4.03 -13.53 -2.26
C TYR A 97 5.30 -14.08 -2.91
N THR A 98 6.43 -13.85 -2.27
CA THR A 98 7.74 -14.32 -2.74
C THR A 98 8.48 -14.98 -1.59
N ILE A 99 9.39 -15.90 -1.90
CA ILE A 99 10.35 -16.45 -0.94
C ILE A 99 11.73 -16.04 -1.45
N PRO A 100 12.33 -14.97 -0.91
CA PRO A 100 13.62 -14.51 -1.37
C PRO A 100 14.70 -15.51 -0.96
N LYS A 101 15.68 -15.75 -1.82
CA LYS A 101 16.86 -16.55 -1.50
C LYS A 101 18.10 -15.66 -1.53
N GLU A 102 19.10 -16.03 -0.74
CA GLU A 102 20.38 -15.31 -0.68
C GLU A 102 21.15 -15.41 -2.01
N LYS A 103 20.97 -16.53 -2.72
CA LYS A 103 21.44 -16.77 -4.08
C LYS A 103 20.26 -17.27 -4.90
N GLU A 104 20.01 -16.58 -6.02
CA GLU A 104 18.83 -16.66 -6.91
C GLU A 104 17.53 -16.05 -6.37
#